data_AF-W9ST78-F1
#
_entry.id   AF-W9ST78-F1
#
_cell.length_a   1.000
_cell.length_b   1.000
_cell.length_c   1.000
_cell.angle_alpha   90.00
_cell.angle_beta   90.00
_cell.angle_gamma   90.00
#
_symmetry.space_group_name_H-M   'P 1'
#
loop_
_entity.id
_entity.type
_entity.pdbx_description
1 polymer ?
#
loop_
_entity_poly.entity_id
_entity_poly.type
_entity_poly.pdbx_seq_one_letter_code
_entity_poly.pdbx_strand_id
1 'polypeptide(L)'
;MSYIVGYGKNFPRHVHHRAASIPNNNKYYSCTGRFKWRDTSNPNPHNITGAMVGGPDQFHRFKDAHSCYNTEPTLAGNAGLVAALVSLTKSGGAGGIDKNTMFSAIPPLTPQSPPPPPPPWKP
;
A
#
# COMPACT_ATOMS: atom_id res chain seq x y z
N MET A 1 -4.22 -10.34 16.69
CA MET A 1 -3.72 -9.10 16.05
C MET A 1 -4.01 -9.22 14.57
N SER A 2 -4.57 -8.21 13.93
CA SER A 2 -4.65 -8.10 12.46
C SER A 2 -3.27 -7.73 11.91
N TYR A 3 -2.96 -8.14 10.68
CA TYR A 3 -1.76 -7.69 9.95
C TYR A 3 -2.08 -6.66 8.87
N ILE A 4 -3.36 -6.24 8.79
CA ILE A 4 -3.82 -5.17 7.92
C ILE A 4 -4.02 -3.92 8.78
N VAL A 5 -3.29 -2.85 8.45
CA VAL A 5 -3.33 -1.57 9.16
C VAL A 5 -4.74 -0.99 9.12
N GLY A 6 -5.27 -0.58 10.27
CA GLY A 6 -6.61 -0.02 10.41
C GLY A 6 -7.76 -1.03 10.35
N TYR A 7 -7.49 -2.33 10.24
CA TYR A 7 -8.52 -3.38 10.21
C TYR A 7 -8.58 -4.17 11.51
N GLY A 8 -9.79 -4.37 12.04
CA GLY A 8 -10.04 -5.09 13.29
C GLY A 8 -9.73 -4.26 14.55
N LYS A 9 -9.94 -4.87 15.73
CA LYS A 9 -9.76 -4.18 17.03
C LYS A 9 -8.30 -3.90 17.38
N ASN A 10 -7.38 -4.74 16.89
CA ASN A 10 -5.94 -4.65 17.13
C ASN A 10 -5.21 -4.82 15.80
N PHE A 11 -4.39 -3.84 15.41
CA PHE A 11 -3.63 -3.81 14.14
C PHE A 11 -2.25 -3.14 14.35
N PRO A 12 -1.30 -3.26 13.39
CA PRO A 12 0.05 -2.69 13.53
C PRO A 12 0.00 -1.16 13.54
N ARG A 13 0.65 -0.53 14.50
CA ARG A 13 0.72 0.93 14.66
C ARG A 13 2.13 1.49 14.47
N HIS A 14 3.13 0.63 14.27
CA HIS A 14 4.54 1.00 14.09
C HIS A 14 5.08 0.46 12.77
N VAL A 15 4.40 0.80 11.67
CA VAL A 15 4.71 0.40 10.31
C VAL A 15 6.02 1.04 9.84
N HIS A 16 6.88 0.25 9.21
CA HIS A 16 8.04 0.73 8.48
C HIS A 16 7.61 1.43 7.17
N HIS A 17 7.05 2.64 7.28
CA HIS A 17 6.64 3.44 6.12
C HIS A 17 6.91 4.93 6.38
N ARG A 18 7.77 5.54 5.57
CA ARG A 18 8.30 6.89 5.83
C ARG A 18 7.22 7.97 5.84
N ALA A 19 6.27 7.92 4.91
CA ALA A 19 5.17 8.89 4.90
C ALA A 19 4.17 8.67 6.04
N ALA A 20 4.12 7.46 6.62
CA ALA A 20 3.25 7.16 7.74
C ALA A 20 3.84 7.64 9.08
N SER A 21 5.16 7.58 9.23
CA SER A 21 5.87 7.88 10.49
C SER A 21 6.13 9.36 10.76
N ILE A 22 6.09 10.21 9.74
CA ILE A 22 6.40 11.64 9.86
C ILE A 22 5.11 12.43 10.10
N PRO A 23 5.01 13.23 11.18
CA PRO A 23 3.81 14.00 11.46
C PRO A 23 3.67 15.19 10.51
N ASN A 24 2.44 15.51 10.14
CA ASN A 24 2.12 16.74 9.44
C ASN A 24 2.08 17.94 10.41
N ASN A 25 3.17 18.70 10.47
CA ASN A 25 3.27 19.90 11.31
C ASN A 25 3.84 21.11 10.55
N ASN A 26 3.75 21.12 9.22
CA ASN A 26 4.29 22.15 8.33
C ASN A 26 5.79 22.47 8.55
N LYS A 27 6.57 21.55 9.14
CA LYS A 27 8.02 21.70 9.28
C LYS A 27 8.76 20.94 8.19
N TYR A 28 9.75 21.61 7.61
CA TYR A 28 10.72 20.93 6.78
C TYR A 28 11.65 20.07 7.65
N TYR A 29 11.82 18.82 7.26
CA TYR A 29 12.82 17.92 7.83
C TYR A 29 13.77 17.47 6.73
N SER A 30 15.07 17.56 6.99
CA SER A 30 16.10 16.99 6.11
C SER A 30 15.99 15.46 6.04
N CYS A 31 16.64 14.85 5.05
CA CYS A 31 16.60 13.39 4.88
C CYS A 31 17.04 12.63 6.13
N THR A 32 18.14 13.06 6.74
CA THR A 32 18.69 12.51 8.00
C THR A 32 17.89 12.94 9.21
N GLY A 33 17.39 14.18 9.25
CA GLY A 33 16.56 14.70 10.34
C GLY A 33 15.23 13.96 10.52
N ARG A 34 14.80 13.19 9.50
CA ARG A 34 13.62 12.31 9.56
C ARG A 34 13.89 10.95 10.20
N PHE A 35 15.14 10.53 10.39
CA PHE A 35 15.46 9.21 10.99
C PHE A 35 14.94 9.06 12.42
N LYS A 36 14.81 10.16 13.16
CA LYS A 36 14.15 10.15 14.48
C LYS A 36 12.74 9.54 14.47
N TRP A 37 12.01 9.64 13.35
CA TRP A 37 10.67 9.05 13.19
C TRP A 37 10.70 7.57 12.82
N ARG A 38 11.83 7.07 12.33
CA ARG A 38 12.08 5.63 12.15
C ARG A 38 12.48 4.99 13.47
N ASP A 39 13.24 5.70 14.30
CA ASP A 39 13.86 5.16 15.51
C ASP A 39 13.02 5.42 16.78
N THR A 40 11.90 6.13 16.66
CA THR A 40 10.95 6.38 17.75
C THR A 40 10.18 5.12 18.17
N SER A 41 9.73 5.07 19.42
CA SER A 41 8.78 4.06 19.92
C SER A 41 7.33 4.54 19.89
N ASN A 42 7.08 5.77 19.41
CA ASN A 42 5.73 6.29 19.25
C ASN A 42 5.07 5.64 18.02
N PRO A 43 3.74 5.43 18.04
CA PRO A 43 3.02 4.94 16.88
C PRO A 43 3.10 5.93 15.72
N ASN A 44 2.88 5.43 14.49
CA ASN A 44 2.75 6.27 13.31
C ASN A 44 1.68 7.36 13.55
N PRO A 45 1.98 8.65 13.27
CA PRO A 45 0.97 9.70 13.29
C PRO A 45 -0.10 9.52 12.21
N HIS A 46 0.20 8.77 11.14
CA HIS A 46 -0.73 8.49 10.05
C HIS A 46 -0.89 6.98 9.84
N ASN A 47 -2.13 6.49 9.86
CA ASN A 47 -2.43 5.11 9.48
C ASN A 47 -2.49 4.99 7.96
N ILE A 48 -1.71 4.06 7.41
CA ILE A 48 -1.84 3.63 6.02
C ILE A 48 -2.91 2.53 5.90
N THR A 49 -4.15 2.90 6.17
CA THR A 49 -5.29 1.97 6.24
C THR A 49 -5.37 1.05 5.02
N GLY A 50 -5.55 -0.24 5.25
CA GLY A 50 -5.62 -1.27 4.21
C GLY A 50 -4.27 -1.90 3.85
N ALA A 51 -3.15 -1.31 4.27
CA ALA A 51 -1.84 -1.90 4.03
C ALA A 51 -1.63 -3.17 4.85
N MET A 52 -1.29 -4.26 4.18
CA MET A 52 -0.74 -5.47 4.79
C MET A 52 0.75 -5.30 5.03
N VAL A 53 1.17 -5.57 6.26
CA VAL A 53 2.58 -5.66 6.65
C VAL A 53 3.15 -7.05 6.34
N GLY A 54 4.47 -7.20 6.31
CA GLY A 54 5.15 -8.49 6.05
C GLY A 54 4.68 -9.66 6.91
N GLY A 55 4.22 -9.40 8.14
CA GLY A 55 3.57 -10.39 8.99
C GLY A 55 4.52 -11.09 9.96
N PRO A 56 4.07 -12.17 10.62
CA PRO A 56 4.86 -12.85 11.64
C PRO A 56 6.02 -13.65 11.01
N ASP A 57 7.03 -13.96 11.83
CA ASP A 57 8.08 -14.91 11.45
C ASP A 57 7.55 -16.37 11.41
N GLN A 58 8.41 -17.30 11.01
CA GLN A 58 8.10 -18.74 10.97
C GLN A 58 7.67 -19.34 12.32
N PHE A 59 7.93 -18.66 13.43
CA PHE A 59 7.53 -19.07 14.78
C PHE A 59 6.30 -18.29 15.26
N HIS A 60 5.56 -17.67 14.33
CA HIS A 60 4.35 -16.90 14.60
C HIS A 60 4.60 -15.65 15.47
N ARG A 61 5.85 -15.18 15.56
CA ARG A 61 6.20 -14.00 16.37
C ARG A 61 6.14 -12.76 15.49
N PHE A 62 5.45 -11.75 16.00
CA PHE A 62 5.33 -10.45 15.36
C PHE A 62 5.67 -9.35 16.34
N LYS A 63 6.61 -8.48 15.95
CA LYS A 63 6.98 -7.29 16.72
C LYS A 63 6.54 -6.06 15.93
N ASP A 64 5.56 -5.34 16.47
CA ASP A 64 5.08 -4.07 15.91
C ASP A 64 6.07 -2.95 16.27
N ALA A 65 7.14 -2.83 15.49
CA ALA A 65 8.17 -1.80 15.65
C ALA A 65 8.71 -1.34 14.29
N HIS A 66 8.94 -0.04 14.15
CA HIS A 66 9.44 0.57 12.91
C HIS A 66 10.76 -0.02 12.43
N SER A 67 11.64 -0.49 13.31
CA SER A 67 12.93 -1.08 12.92
C SER A 67 12.81 -2.52 12.40
N CYS A 68 11.64 -3.16 12.54
CA CYS A 68 11.42 -4.52 12.08
C CYS A 68 10.91 -4.54 10.64
N TYR A 69 11.63 -5.24 9.77
CA TYR A 69 11.25 -5.47 8.36
C TYR A 69 9.87 -6.15 8.22
N ASN A 70 9.48 -6.98 9.20
CA ASN A 70 8.16 -7.60 9.26
C ASN A 70 6.99 -6.60 9.30
N THR A 71 7.24 -5.34 9.66
CA THR A 71 6.24 -4.26 9.65
C THR A 71 6.20 -3.47 8.33
N GLU A 72 7.03 -3.83 7.36
CA GLU A 72 7.11 -3.16 6.07
C GLU A 72 5.96 -3.59 5.16
N PRO A 73 5.14 -2.64 4.66
CA PRO A 73 4.14 -2.91 3.66
C PRO A 73 4.78 -2.82 2.28
N THR A 74 4.47 -3.78 1.40
CA THR A 74 5.00 -3.79 0.03
C THR A 74 3.86 -3.73 -0.99
N LEU A 75 4.12 -3.11 -2.14
CA LEU A 75 3.16 -3.08 -3.24
C LEU A 75 2.79 -4.49 -3.70
N ALA A 76 3.78 -5.38 -3.86
CA ALA A 76 3.58 -6.75 -4.28
C ALA A 76 2.73 -7.56 -3.29
N GLY A 77 3.00 -7.46 -1.99
CA GLY A 77 2.22 -8.14 -0.96
C GLY A 77 0.75 -7.68 -0.93
N ASN A 78 0.54 -6.37 -1.06
CA ASN A 78 -0.82 -5.80 -1.12
C ASN A 78 -1.55 -6.17 -2.41
N ALA A 79 -0.88 -6.22 -3.56
CA ALA A 79 -1.47 -6.68 -4.82
C ALA A 79 -1.97 -8.14 -4.71
N GLY A 80 -1.17 -9.02 -4.11
CA GLY A 80 -1.55 -10.41 -3.84
C GLY A 80 -2.74 -10.53 -2.88
N LEU A 81 -2.75 -9.74 -1.80
CA LEU A 81 -3.88 -9.67 -0.87
C LEU A 81 -5.17 -9.26 -1.60
N VAL A 82 -5.13 -8.19 -2.38
CA VAL A 82 -6.31 -7.69 -3.10
C VAL A 82 -6.82 -8.77 -4.06
N ALA A 83 -5.94 -9.40 -4.85
CA ALA A 83 -6.33 -10.48 -5.75
C ALA A 83 -7.02 -11.64 -5.01
N ALA A 84 -6.46 -12.07 -3.87
CA ALA A 84 -7.06 -13.13 -3.05
C ALA A 84 -8.42 -12.70 -2.49
N LEU A 85 -8.54 -11.50 -1.92
CA LEU A 85 -9.80 -10.99 -1.37
C LEU A 85 -10.90 -10.94 -2.43
N VAL A 86 -10.59 -10.43 -3.63
CA VAL A 86 -11.57 -10.40 -4.73
C VAL A 86 -12.01 -11.82 -5.07
N SER A 87 -11.09 -12.79 -5.09
CA SER A 87 -11.41 -14.20 -5.37
C SER A 87 -12.32 -14.84 -4.31
N LEU A 88 -12.29 -14.36 -3.07
CA LEU A 88 -13.17 -14.83 -1.99
C LEU A 88 -14.54 -14.14 -1.97
N THR A 89 -14.68 -12.97 -2.59
CA THR A 89 -15.95 -12.24 -2.61
C THR A 89 -16.92 -12.79 -3.66
N LYS A 90 -18.17 -13.06 -3.25
CA LYS A 90 -19.26 -13.56 -4.12
C LYS A 90 -19.63 -12.62 -5.29
N SER A 91 -19.14 -11.38 -5.25
CA SER A 91 -19.21 -10.41 -6.36
C SER A 91 -18.39 -10.81 -7.59
N GLY A 92 -17.57 -11.86 -7.51
CA GLY A 92 -16.93 -12.50 -8.68
C GLY A 92 -17.84 -13.44 -9.47
N GLY A 93 -19.13 -13.56 -9.12
CA GLY A 93 -20.06 -14.48 -9.78
C GLY A 93 -19.64 -15.96 -9.64
N ALA A 94 -20.50 -16.88 -10.06
CA ALA A 94 -20.24 -18.32 -10.01
C ALA A 94 -19.11 -18.81 -10.95
N GLY A 95 -18.23 -17.92 -11.45
CA GLY A 95 -17.26 -18.17 -12.53
C GLY A 95 -15.82 -17.70 -12.30
N GLY A 96 -15.49 -17.14 -11.12
CA GLY A 96 -14.12 -16.71 -10.80
C GLY A 96 -13.75 -15.30 -11.28
N ILE A 97 -12.48 -14.92 -11.12
CA ILE A 97 -11.95 -13.60 -11.50
C ILE A 97 -11.88 -13.48 -13.03
N ASP A 98 -12.58 -12.50 -13.63
CA ASP A 98 -12.39 -12.14 -15.03
C ASP A 98 -11.08 -11.38 -15.22
N LYS A 99 -10.04 -12.12 -15.62
CA LYS A 99 -8.70 -11.58 -15.91
C LYS A 99 -8.70 -10.53 -17.01
N ASN A 100 -9.70 -10.52 -17.90
CA ASN A 100 -9.77 -9.59 -19.02
C ASN A 100 -10.34 -8.23 -18.62
N THR A 101 -11.20 -8.18 -17.60
CA THR A 101 -11.90 -6.94 -17.21
C THR A 101 -11.58 -6.46 -15.79
N MET A 102 -10.84 -7.23 -14.99
CA MET A 102 -10.49 -6.85 -13.60
C MET A 102 -9.77 -5.50 -13.48
N PHE A 103 -9.09 -5.05 -14.54
CA PHE A 103 -8.42 -3.75 -14.58
C PHE A 103 -9.12 -2.74 -15.51
N SER A 104 -10.28 -3.05 -16.08
CA SER A 104 -11.00 -2.17 -17.01
C SER A 104 -11.42 -0.84 -16.39
N ALA A 105 -11.64 -0.82 -15.08
CA ALA A 105 -11.99 0.39 -14.33
C ALA A 105 -10.77 1.17 -13.82
N ILE A 106 -9.54 0.68 -14.02
CA ILE A 106 -8.33 1.41 -13.64
C ILE A 106 -7.99 2.39 -14.78
N PRO A 107 -8.06 3.71 -14.54
CA PRO A 107 -7.65 4.69 -15.56
C PRO A 107 -6.17 4.50 -15.90
N PRO A 108 -5.76 4.76 -17.16
CA PRO A 108 -4.36 4.60 -17.57
C PRO A 108 -3.42 5.37 -16.63
N LEU A 109 -2.42 4.68 -16.09
CA LEU A 109 -1.43 5.27 -15.19
C LEU A 109 -0.44 6.20 -15.90
N THR A 110 -0.44 6.18 -17.23
CA THR A 110 0.34 7.09 -18.08
C THR A 110 -0.58 8.13 -18.71
N PRO A 111 -0.11 9.38 -18.88
CA PRO A 111 -0.80 10.34 -19.74
C PRO A 111 -1.07 9.67 -21.09
N GLN A 112 -2.31 9.73 -21.57
CA GLN A 112 -2.59 9.30 -22.94
C GLN A 112 -1.76 10.17 -23.87
N SER A 113 -0.93 9.55 -24.71
CA SER A 113 -0.24 10.27 -25.77
C SER A 113 -1.28 11.05 -26.57
N PRO A 114 -1.05 12.35 -26.85
CA PRO A 114 -1.96 13.11 -27.70
C PRO A 114 -2.12 12.38 -29.05
N PRO A 115 -3.31 12.42 -29.67
CA PRO A 115 -3.52 11.82 -30.97
C PRO A 115 -2.48 12.37 -31.97
N PRO A 116 -1.99 11.54 -32.91
CA PRO A 116 -1.05 12.01 -33.92
C PRO A 116 -1.66 13.20 -34.69
N PRO A 117 -0.84 14.19 -35.07
CA PRO A 117 -1.34 15.31 -35.88
C PRO A 117 -1.96 14.78 -37.17
N PRO A 118 -3.00 15.46 -37.70
CA PRO A 118 -3.57 15.10 -38.98
C PRO A 118 -2.47 15.10 -40.06
N PRO A 119 -2.55 14.21 -41.06
CA PRO A 119 -1.58 14.17 -42.13
C PRO A 119 -1.48 15.55 -42.81
N PRO A 120 -0.28 15.95 -43.29
CA PRO A 120 -0.11 17.18 -44.04
C PRO A 120 -1.11 17.23 -45.19
N TRP A 121 -1.84 18.34 -45.30
CA TRP A 121 -2.76 18.56 -46.41
C TRP A 121 -1.99 18.41 -47.73
N LYS A 122 -2.47 17.53 -48.61
CA LYS A 122 -1.96 17.41 -49.97
C LYS A 122 -2.89 18.22 -50.90
N PRO A 123 -2.36 19.24 -51.61
CA PRO A 123 -3.10 19.94 -52.65
C PRO A 123 -3.55 19.01 -53.78
#